data_AF-A0A9Q1RU95-F1
#
_entry.id   AF-A0A9Q1RU95-F1
#
_cell.length_a   1.000
_cell.length_b   1.000
_cell.length_c   1.000
_cell.angle_alpha   90.00
_cell.angle_beta   90.00
_cell.angle_gamma   90.00
#
_symmetry.space_group_name_H-M   'P 1'
#
loop_
_entity.id
_entity.type
_entity.pdbx_description
1 polymer ?
#
loop_
_entity_poly.entity_id
_entity_poly.type
_entity_poly.pdbx_seq_one_letter_code
_entity_poly.pdbx_strand_id
1 'polypeptide(L)'
;MGAEAEVMVQLQHTIPVLDVPSVVLIWMSNPQRQQFCNSLLAFAQKPSAFYGVFDGHGGLEAAAYVRKNVLRLFFRDTNFPETSEVDDAFLEGVESSLRKGFLLADLALADDCNVSSSSGTTALTALVLGRLLMVANAGDCRAVLCRNGDAIDMSQDHRPSYPSEKRRVEDLGGFIDDGYMNGILSVTRALGDWDMKLSRGSASPDCRARISTDCSDGGE
;
A
#
# COMPACT_ATOMS: atom_id res chain seq x y z
N MET A 1 21.97 -2.70 -4.10
CA MET A 1 21.86 -2.07 -2.78
C MET A 1 20.40 -1.68 -2.63
N GLY A 2 19.59 -2.52 -1.98
CA GLY A 2 18.18 -2.21 -1.73
C GLY A 2 18.11 -1.10 -0.69
N ALA A 3 17.31 -0.07 -0.97
CA ALA A 3 17.00 0.95 0.01
C ALA A 3 15.87 0.40 0.88
N GLU A 4 16.11 0.18 2.17
CA GLU A 4 15.02 -0.14 3.09
C GLU A 4 14.26 1.16 3.40
N ALA A 5 13.02 1.27 2.90
CA ALA A 5 12.15 2.40 3.22
C ALA A 5 11.27 2.04 4.43
N GLU A 6 11.56 2.67 5.57
CA GLU A 6 10.79 2.53 6.81
C GLU A 6 9.77 3.66 6.94
N VAL A 7 8.52 3.32 7.24
CA VAL A 7 7.51 4.29 7.68
C VAL A 7 7.30 4.14 9.17
N MET A 8 7.91 5.05 9.93
CA MET A 8 7.55 5.26 11.33
C MET A 8 6.33 6.19 11.39
N VAL A 9 5.13 5.63 11.55
CA VAL A 9 3.93 6.44 11.82
C VAL A 9 3.94 6.77 13.32
N GLN A 10 4.62 7.85 13.70
CA GLN A 10 4.56 8.35 15.07
C GLN A 10 3.34 9.28 15.19
N LEU A 11 2.24 8.79 15.78
CA LEU A 11 1.07 9.61 16.08
C LEU A 11 1.33 10.46 17.34
N GLN A 12 2.28 11.39 17.25
CA GLN A 12 2.44 12.46 18.23
C GLN A 12 2.58 13.80 17.50
N HIS A 13 1.99 14.83 18.10
CA HIS A 13 1.92 16.17 17.53
C HIS A 13 3.30 16.64 17.03
N THR A 14 3.33 17.01 15.74
CA THR A 14 4.45 17.59 14.98
C THR A 14 5.68 16.68 14.80
N ILE A 15 5.82 16.10 13.60
CA ILE A 15 7.08 15.54 13.10
C ILE A 15 7.62 16.47 11.99
N PRO A 16 8.92 16.83 11.99
CA PRO A 16 9.56 17.39 10.80
C PRO A 16 9.57 16.34 9.68
N VAL A 17 9.04 16.73 8.52
CA VAL A 17 8.99 15.92 7.30
C VAL A 17 10.42 15.53 6.89
N LEU A 18 10.74 14.24 6.89
CA LEU A 18 11.92 13.74 6.17
C LEU A 18 11.58 13.78 4.68
N ASP A 19 12.29 14.62 3.94
CA ASP A 19 12.13 14.79 2.49
C ASP A 19 12.82 13.62 1.77
N VAL A 20 12.19 12.44 1.82
CA VAL A 20 12.62 11.24 1.10
C VAL A 20 11.83 11.10 -0.20
N PRO A 21 12.47 11.07 -1.39
CA PRO A 21 11.81 11.12 -2.70
C PRO A 21 10.73 10.05 -2.94
N SER A 22 10.82 8.92 -2.22
CA SER A 22 9.96 7.74 -2.34
C SER A 22 8.73 7.78 -1.42
N VAL A 23 8.63 8.76 -0.52
CA VAL A 23 7.50 8.89 0.42
C VAL A 23 6.53 9.95 -0.06
N VAL A 24 5.28 9.55 -0.19
CA VAL A 24 4.15 10.39 -0.56
C VAL A 24 3.32 10.65 0.68
N LEU A 25 3.45 11.85 1.23
CA LEU A 25 2.63 12.32 2.34
C LEU A 25 1.44 13.11 1.81
N ILE A 26 0.23 12.62 2.05
CA ILE A 26 -1.00 13.33 1.70
C ILE A 26 -1.77 13.66 2.97
N TRP A 27 -1.53 14.86 3.46
CA TRP A 27 -2.29 15.42 4.57
C TRP A 27 -3.63 15.94 4.08
N MET A 28 -4.72 15.27 4.46
CA MET A 28 -6.07 15.68 4.08
C MET A 28 -6.59 16.76 5.05
N SER A 29 -6.17 18.02 4.84
CA SER A 29 -6.78 19.16 5.55
C SER A 29 -8.11 19.59 4.91
N ASN A 30 -8.98 20.20 5.72
CA ASN A 30 -10.36 20.57 5.39
C ASN A 30 -10.57 21.25 4.00
N PRO A 31 -9.66 22.12 3.49
CA PRO A 31 -9.85 22.77 2.18
C PRO A 31 -9.59 21.88 0.95
N GLN A 32 -8.82 20.79 1.07
CA GLN A 32 -8.53 19.89 -0.06
C GLN A 32 -9.64 18.85 -0.31
N ARG A 33 -10.66 18.80 0.56
CA ARG A 33 -11.77 17.82 0.52
C ARG A 33 -12.67 17.92 -0.71
N GLN A 34 -12.73 19.07 -1.38
CA GLN A 34 -13.62 19.29 -2.52
C GLN A 34 -13.21 18.53 -3.80
N GLN A 35 -12.01 17.95 -3.87
CA GLN A 35 -11.55 17.15 -5.01
C GLN A 35 -11.63 15.63 -4.78
N PHE A 36 -12.14 15.19 -3.62
CA PHE A 36 -12.22 13.79 -3.24
C PHE A 36 -13.61 13.20 -3.44
N CYS A 37 -13.67 11.88 -3.61
CA CYS A 37 -14.90 11.11 -3.78
C CYS A 37 -15.92 11.47 -2.69
N ASN A 38 -17.18 11.68 -3.07
CA ASN A 38 -18.26 12.08 -2.15
C ASN A 38 -18.43 11.11 -0.96
N SER A 39 -17.95 9.88 -1.08
CA SER A 39 -18.03 8.84 -0.05
C SER A 39 -17.18 9.13 1.20
N LEU A 40 -16.01 9.77 1.06
CA LEU A 40 -15.18 10.16 2.22
C LEU A 40 -15.73 11.38 2.99
N LEU A 41 -16.77 12.04 2.46
CA LEU A 41 -17.43 13.16 3.14
C LEU A 41 -18.12 12.74 4.44
N ALA A 42 -18.48 11.46 4.60
CA ALA A 42 -19.01 10.93 5.86
C ALA A 42 -17.99 11.07 7.02
N PHE A 43 -16.69 11.01 6.71
CA PHE A 43 -15.60 11.24 7.66
C PHE A 43 -15.12 12.69 7.71
N ALA A 44 -15.81 13.63 7.05
CA ALA A 44 -15.46 15.04 7.08
C ALA A 44 -15.40 15.61 8.51
N GLN A 45 -16.06 15.00 9.49
CA GLN A 45 -15.98 15.50 10.88
C GLN A 45 -14.77 14.97 11.67
N LYS A 46 -14.03 13.98 11.15
CA LYS A 46 -12.88 13.37 11.82
C LYS A 46 -11.56 13.76 11.10
N PRO A 47 -10.42 13.88 11.82
CA PRO A 47 -9.12 14.03 11.18
C PRO A 47 -8.82 12.81 10.31
N SER A 48 -8.39 13.03 9.07
CA SER A 48 -8.00 11.95 8.15
C SER A 48 -6.66 12.24 7.48
N ALA A 49 -5.91 11.20 7.19
CA ALA A 49 -4.64 11.31 6.49
C ALA A 49 -4.35 10.03 5.69
N PHE A 50 -3.61 10.17 4.60
CA PHE A 50 -3.15 9.04 3.80
C PHE A 50 -1.65 9.17 3.54
N TYR A 51 -0.94 8.09 3.77
CA TYR A 51 0.50 7.98 3.56
C TYR A 51 0.73 6.86 2.55
N GLY A 52 1.65 7.06 1.62
CA GLY A 52 2.07 6.04 0.67
C GLY A 52 3.59 6.05 0.52
N VAL A 53 4.20 4.87 0.50
CA VAL A 53 5.62 4.69 0.15
C VAL A 53 5.68 3.75 -1.03
N PHE A 54 6.36 4.22 -2.07
CA PHE A 54 6.50 3.53 -3.34
C PHE A 54 7.98 3.45 -3.66
N ASP A 55 8.61 2.32 -3.34
CA ASP A 55 10.01 2.08 -3.69
C ASP A 55 10.08 1.45 -5.08
N GLY A 56 10.71 2.14 -6.03
CA GLY A 56 10.69 1.79 -7.44
C GLY A 56 11.86 0.91 -7.85
N HIS A 57 11.62 -0.02 -8.77
CA HIS A 57 12.66 -0.86 -9.39
C HIS A 57 12.39 -1.06 -10.87
N GLY A 58 13.41 -1.50 -11.61
CA GLY A 58 13.34 -1.65 -13.08
C GLY A 58 13.09 -0.34 -13.83
N GLY A 59 13.20 0.81 -13.14
CA GLY A 59 12.84 2.14 -13.61
C GLY A 59 12.35 3.03 -12.46
N LEU A 60 12.16 4.32 -12.72
CA LEU A 60 11.52 5.26 -11.76
C LEU A 60 10.05 5.51 -12.09
N GLU A 61 9.60 5.04 -13.26
CA GLU A 61 8.34 5.38 -13.90
C GLU A 61 7.16 4.84 -13.10
N ALA A 62 7.21 3.58 -12.65
CA ALA A 62 6.12 2.98 -11.87
C ALA A 62 5.85 3.72 -10.55
N ALA A 63 6.89 3.91 -9.73
CA ALA A 63 6.78 4.66 -8.47
C ALA A 63 6.31 6.11 -8.69
N ALA A 64 6.87 6.80 -9.69
CA ALA A 64 6.49 8.17 -10.02
C ALA A 64 5.05 8.27 -10.53
N TYR A 65 4.59 7.30 -11.32
CA TYR A 65 3.23 7.23 -11.85
C TYR A 65 2.23 7.03 -10.72
N VAL A 66 2.46 6.05 -9.85
CA VAL A 66 1.56 5.77 -8.72
C VAL A 66 1.48 6.99 -7.81
N ARG A 67 2.61 7.60 -7.43
CA ARG A 67 2.64 8.85 -6.65
C ARG A 67 1.79 9.95 -7.29
N LYS A 68 1.94 10.18 -8.59
CA LYS A 68 1.21 11.23 -9.32
C LYS A 68 -0.30 10.96 -9.39
N ASN A 69 -0.71 9.69 -9.42
CA ASN A 69 -2.10 9.29 -9.63
C ASN A 69 -2.78 8.75 -8.37
N VAL A 70 -2.10 8.73 -7.22
CA VAL A 70 -2.58 8.05 -6.01
C VAL A 70 -3.96 8.54 -5.55
N LEU A 71 -4.24 9.84 -5.64
CA LEU A 71 -5.56 10.39 -5.27
C LEU A 71 -6.69 9.86 -6.15
N ARG A 72 -6.41 9.74 -7.45
CA ARG A 72 -7.37 9.21 -8.41
C ARG A 72 -7.61 7.72 -8.13
N LEU A 73 -6.53 6.96 -8.03
CA LEU A 73 -6.57 5.50 -7.97
C LEU A 73 -7.12 4.97 -6.64
N PHE A 74 -6.76 5.61 -5.52
CA PHE A 74 -7.12 5.14 -4.17
C PHE A 74 -8.32 5.83 -3.56
N PHE A 75 -8.81 6.92 -4.14
CA PHE A 75 -9.95 7.65 -3.56
C PHE A 75 -11.03 7.96 -4.57
N ARG A 76 -10.69 8.53 -5.74
CA ARG A 76 -11.71 8.93 -6.73
C ARG A 76 -12.38 7.76 -7.42
N ASP A 77 -11.59 6.77 -7.84
CA ASP A 77 -12.05 5.64 -8.65
C ASP A 77 -12.45 4.41 -7.78
N THR A 78 -12.34 4.56 -6.46
CA THR A 78 -12.77 3.63 -5.41
C THR A 78 -13.99 4.16 -4.66
N ASN A 79 -14.83 3.26 -4.16
CA ASN A 79 -15.98 3.64 -3.32
C ASN A 79 -15.65 3.30 -1.87
N PHE A 80 -15.54 4.31 -1.01
CA PHE A 80 -15.46 4.10 0.43
C PHE A 80 -16.86 3.98 1.03
N PRO A 81 -17.01 3.34 2.20
CA PRO A 81 -18.29 3.32 2.91
C PRO A 81 -18.72 4.74 3.31
N GLU A 82 -20.03 5.02 3.19
CA GLU A 82 -20.62 6.33 3.48
C GLU A 82 -21.15 6.46 4.92
N THR A 83 -20.86 5.49 5.79
CA THR A 83 -21.31 5.46 7.20
C THR A 83 -20.27 6.04 8.16
N SER A 84 -20.73 6.69 9.22
CA SER A 84 -19.87 7.25 10.28
C SER A 84 -19.58 6.27 11.43
N GLU A 85 -20.38 5.19 11.53
CA GLU A 85 -20.23 4.13 12.51
C GLU A 85 -19.12 3.18 12.07
N VAL A 86 -18.22 2.83 13.00
CA VAL A 86 -17.14 1.88 12.75
C VAL A 86 -17.60 0.52 13.24
N ASP A 87 -18.17 -0.26 12.34
CA ASP A 87 -18.54 -1.66 12.53
C ASP A 87 -17.76 -2.58 11.56
N ASP A 88 -17.98 -3.89 11.65
CA ASP A 88 -17.28 -4.86 10.80
C ASP A 88 -17.54 -4.61 9.31
N ALA A 89 -18.77 -4.21 8.95
CA ALA A 89 -19.13 -3.89 7.57
C ALA A 89 -18.38 -2.65 7.05
N PHE A 90 -18.20 -1.64 7.90
CA PHE A 90 -17.36 -0.49 7.61
C PHE A 90 -15.91 -0.90 7.36
N LEU A 91 -15.32 -1.71 8.26
CA LEU A 91 -13.93 -2.16 8.13
C LEU A 91 -13.72 -2.97 6.85
N GLU A 92 -14.61 -3.93 6.55
CA GLU A 92 -14.59 -4.70 5.31
C GLU A 92 -14.72 -3.81 4.06
N GLY A 93 -15.58 -2.78 4.15
CA GLY A 93 -15.78 -1.82 3.08
C GLY A 93 -14.51 -1.01 2.79
N VAL A 94 -13.86 -0.45 3.82
CA VAL A 94 -12.59 0.27 3.67
C VAL A 94 -11.48 -0.64 3.16
N GLU A 95 -11.42 -1.88 3.66
CA GLU A 95 -10.49 -2.91 3.20
C GLU A 95 -10.65 -3.19 1.70
N SER A 96 -11.89 -3.37 1.25
CA SER A 96 -12.22 -3.57 -0.15
C SER A 96 -11.83 -2.36 -1.01
N SER A 97 -12.06 -1.13 -0.52
CA SER A 97 -11.65 0.09 -1.21
C SER A 97 -10.13 0.17 -1.40
N LEU A 98 -9.36 -0.13 -0.35
CA LEU A 98 -7.88 -0.13 -0.42
C LEU A 98 -7.38 -1.20 -1.40
N ARG A 99 -7.89 -2.43 -1.32
CA ARG A 99 -7.55 -3.49 -2.30
C ARG A 99 -7.85 -3.08 -3.73
N LYS A 100 -9.02 -2.47 -3.95
CA LYS A 100 -9.39 -1.95 -5.28
C LYS A 100 -8.42 -0.86 -5.73
N GLY A 101 -7.94 0.00 -4.83
CA GLY A 101 -6.92 1.01 -5.13
C GLY A 101 -5.62 0.41 -5.65
N PHE A 102 -5.10 -0.63 -4.98
CA PHE A 102 -3.92 -1.38 -5.45
C PHE A 102 -4.16 -2.02 -6.83
N LEU A 103 -5.30 -2.67 -7.03
CA LEU A 103 -5.66 -3.28 -8.32
C LEU A 103 -5.74 -2.24 -9.44
N LEU A 104 -6.41 -1.10 -9.19
CA LEU A 104 -6.53 -0.02 -10.16
C LEU A 104 -5.16 0.59 -10.47
N ALA A 105 -4.29 0.74 -9.48
CA ALA A 105 -2.93 1.21 -9.68
C ALA A 105 -2.13 0.26 -10.58
N ASP A 106 -2.24 -1.05 -10.33
CA ASP A 106 -1.55 -2.07 -11.12
C ASP A 106 -2.01 -2.04 -12.59
N LEU A 107 -3.33 -2.05 -12.81
CA LEU A 107 -3.92 -1.97 -14.15
C LEU A 107 -3.54 -0.67 -14.88
N ALA A 108 -3.53 0.46 -14.16
CA ALA A 108 -3.15 1.75 -14.74
C ALA A 108 -1.68 1.80 -15.17
N LEU A 109 -0.79 1.06 -14.48
CA LEU A 109 0.60 0.89 -14.91
C LEU A 109 0.71 0.00 -16.16
N ALA A 110 -0.15 -1.00 -16.31
CA ALA A 110 -0.21 -1.86 -17.49
C ALA A 110 -0.62 -1.08 -18.75
N ASP A 111 -1.57 -0.16 -18.58
CA ASP A 111 -2.18 0.61 -19.66
C ASP A 111 -1.35 1.85 -20.07
N ASP A 112 -0.40 2.31 -19.25
CA ASP A 112 0.40 3.50 -19.55
C ASP A 112 1.61 3.18 -20.43
N CYS A 113 1.66 3.73 -21.64
CA CYS A 113 2.72 3.49 -22.60
C CYS A 113 4.10 4.06 -22.20
N ASN A 114 4.17 4.91 -21.18
CA ASN A 114 5.43 5.46 -20.67
C ASN A 114 6.01 4.64 -19.51
N VAL A 115 5.30 3.63 -19.02
CA VAL A 115 5.79 2.73 -17.98
C VAL A 115 6.26 1.44 -18.65
N SER A 116 7.53 1.08 -18.47
CA SER A 116 8.07 -0.20 -18.97
C SER A 116 7.35 -1.37 -18.31
N SER A 117 7.11 -2.46 -19.05
CA SER A 117 6.52 -3.69 -18.48
C SER A 117 7.39 -4.32 -17.39
N SER A 118 8.70 -4.05 -17.39
CA SER A 118 9.66 -4.50 -16.39
C SER A 118 9.88 -3.50 -15.25
N SER A 119 9.19 -2.34 -15.27
CA SER A 119 9.23 -1.38 -14.16
C SER A 119 8.15 -1.73 -13.16
N GLY A 120 8.54 -1.72 -11.89
CA GLY A 120 7.65 -2.01 -10.78
C GLY A 120 7.93 -1.11 -9.60
N THR A 121 7.05 -1.21 -8.61
CA THR A 121 7.25 -0.53 -7.33
C THR A 121 6.59 -1.32 -6.21
N THR A 122 7.26 -1.36 -5.06
CA THR A 122 6.58 -1.72 -3.80
C THR A 122 5.51 -0.68 -3.49
N ALA A 123 4.57 -1.04 -2.63
CA ALA A 123 3.51 -0.13 -2.22
C ALA A 123 3.13 -0.42 -0.77
N LEU A 124 3.45 0.51 0.11
CA LEU A 124 2.99 0.53 1.50
C LEU A 124 2.12 1.77 1.70
N THR A 125 0.86 1.58 2.09
CA THR A 125 -0.06 2.68 2.36
C THR A 125 -0.58 2.63 3.79
N ALA A 126 -0.74 3.78 4.43
CA ALA A 126 -1.40 3.91 5.72
C ALA A 126 -2.55 4.93 5.61
N LEU A 127 -3.77 4.49 5.94
CA LEU A 127 -4.96 5.32 5.98
C LEU A 127 -5.35 5.56 7.44
N VAL A 128 -5.43 6.83 7.83
CA VAL A 128 -5.89 7.27 9.14
C VAL A 128 -7.28 7.88 9.00
N LEU A 129 -8.26 7.37 9.74
CA LEU A 129 -9.63 7.88 9.81
C LEU A 129 -10.06 8.04 11.27
N GLY A 130 -9.90 9.24 11.82
CA GLY A 130 -10.10 9.49 13.24
C GLY A 130 -9.11 8.69 14.09
N ARG A 131 -9.60 7.65 14.78
CA ARG A 131 -8.77 6.71 15.56
C ARG A 131 -8.41 5.44 14.80
N LEU A 132 -9.03 5.18 13.64
CA LEU A 132 -8.71 4.00 12.85
C LEU A 132 -7.41 4.22 12.08
N LEU A 133 -6.48 3.26 12.19
CA LEU A 133 -5.30 3.14 11.34
C LEU A 133 -5.42 1.84 10.54
N MET A 134 -5.35 1.94 9.22
CA MET A 134 -5.32 0.80 8.30
C MET A 134 -4.05 0.86 7.47
N VAL A 135 -3.23 -0.19 7.55
CA VAL A 135 -2.01 -0.33 6.76
C VAL A 135 -2.25 -1.35 5.65
N ALA A 136 -1.69 -1.15 4.47
CA ALA A 136 -1.72 -2.10 3.36
C ALA A 136 -0.34 -2.17 2.73
N ASN A 137 0.19 -3.39 2.51
CA ASN A 137 1.54 -3.59 1.98
C ASN A 137 1.56 -4.56 0.78
N ALA A 138 2.36 -4.24 -0.22
CA ALA A 138 2.81 -5.11 -1.30
C ALA A 138 4.29 -4.83 -1.59
N GLY A 139 5.18 -5.76 -1.27
CA GLY A 139 6.63 -5.57 -1.33
C GLY A 139 7.28 -5.66 0.05
N ASP A 140 8.51 -5.17 0.16
CA ASP A 140 9.36 -5.25 1.35
C ASP A 140 9.52 -3.93 2.11
N CYS A 141 8.71 -2.92 1.79
CA CYS A 141 8.50 -1.77 2.67
C CYS A 141 7.81 -2.20 3.97
N ARG A 142 8.08 -1.45 5.05
CA ARG A 142 7.57 -1.77 6.39
C ARG A 142 6.94 -0.57 7.11
N ALA A 143 5.77 -0.82 7.69
CA ALA A 143 5.12 0.06 8.65
C ALA A 143 5.24 -0.51 10.06
N VAL A 144 5.69 0.34 10.99
CA VAL A 144 5.78 0.04 12.42
C VAL A 144 5.07 1.16 13.19
N LEU A 145 4.18 0.79 14.10
CA LEU A 145 3.49 1.71 15.00
C LEU A 145 4.22 1.74 16.34
N CYS A 146 4.61 2.93 16.80
CA CYS A 146 5.08 3.12 18.17
C CYS A 146 3.91 3.47 19.08
N ARG A 147 3.63 2.63 20.10
CA ARG A 147 2.57 2.86 21.10
C ARG A 147 3.13 2.52 22.47
N ASN A 148 3.06 3.47 23.41
CA ASN A 148 3.54 3.30 24.80
C ASN A 148 5.01 2.89 24.93
N GLY A 149 5.85 3.25 23.95
CA GLY A 149 7.26 2.86 23.91
C GLY A 149 7.52 1.51 23.24
N ASP A 150 6.47 0.79 22.85
CA ASP A 150 6.57 -0.48 22.14
C ASP A 150 6.46 -0.28 20.62
N ALA A 151 7.28 -1.03 19.87
CA ALA A 151 7.22 -1.12 18.42
C ALA A 151 6.30 -2.27 18.01
N ILE A 152 5.23 -1.95 17.29
CA ILE A 152 4.20 -2.89 16.84
C ILE A 152 4.28 -2.98 15.31
N ASP A 153 4.61 -4.15 14.79
CA ASP A 153 4.64 -4.40 13.34
C ASP A 153 3.23 -4.30 12.76
N MET A 154 3.00 -3.34 11.87
CA MET A 154 1.71 -3.11 11.22
C MET A 154 1.62 -3.76 9.83
N SER A 155 2.74 -4.26 9.31
CA SER A 155 2.86 -4.91 8.01
C SER A 155 3.86 -6.05 8.06
N GLN A 156 3.72 -7.01 7.14
CA GLN A 156 4.73 -8.03 6.89
C GLN A 156 5.37 -7.80 5.52
N ASP A 157 6.70 -7.85 5.43
CA ASP A 157 7.42 -7.81 4.16
C ASP A 157 7.05 -9.00 3.27
N HIS A 158 7.13 -8.82 1.96
CA HIS A 158 6.90 -9.85 0.96
C HIS A 158 8.20 -10.18 0.22
N ARG A 159 9.00 -11.05 0.84
CA ARG A 159 10.34 -11.44 0.35
C ARG A 159 10.36 -12.89 -0.13
N PRO A 160 11.17 -13.24 -1.15
CA PRO A 160 11.34 -14.62 -1.63
C PRO A 160 11.78 -15.63 -0.57
N SER A 161 12.51 -15.17 0.44
CA SER A 161 12.98 -16.00 1.55
C SER A 161 11.87 -16.45 2.51
N TYR A 162 10.69 -15.82 2.46
CA TYR A 162 9.59 -16.14 3.37
C TYR A 162 8.85 -17.40 2.90
N PRO A 163 8.71 -18.44 3.73
CA PRO A 163 8.12 -19.72 3.31
C PRO A 163 6.71 -19.61 2.72
N SER A 164 5.88 -18.71 3.23
CA SER A 164 4.53 -18.47 2.71
C SER A 164 4.55 -17.84 1.31
N GLU A 165 5.48 -16.90 1.06
CA GLU A 165 5.62 -16.26 -0.24
C GLU A 165 6.27 -17.18 -1.26
N LYS A 166 7.31 -17.93 -0.85
CA LYS A 166 7.91 -18.97 -1.69
C LYS A 166 6.86 -19.97 -2.17
N ARG A 167 6.07 -20.53 -1.25
CA ARG A 167 4.98 -21.46 -1.61
C ARG A 167 3.99 -20.81 -2.56
N ARG A 168 3.55 -19.57 -2.29
CA ARG A 168 2.62 -18.85 -3.16
C ARG A 168 3.19 -18.67 -4.58
N VAL A 169 4.46 -18.28 -4.71
CA VAL A 169 5.12 -18.11 -6.01
C VAL A 169 5.19 -19.44 -6.76
N GLU A 170 5.59 -20.52 -6.08
CA GLU A 170 5.68 -21.87 -6.66
C GLU A 170 4.31 -22.43 -7.08
N ASP A 171 3.27 -22.27 -6.25
CA ASP A 171 1.89 -22.69 -6.55
C ASP A 171 1.33 -21.97 -7.77
N LEU A 172 1.80 -20.76 -8.01
CA LEU A 172 1.44 -19.97 -9.16
C LEU A 172 2.35 -20.25 -10.39
N GLY A 173 3.36 -21.12 -10.28
CA GLY A 173 4.22 -21.53 -11.40
C GLY A 173 5.47 -20.68 -11.61
N GLY A 174 5.79 -19.77 -10.68
CA GLY A 174 7.11 -19.14 -10.58
C GLY A 174 8.09 -20.01 -9.80
N PHE A 175 9.31 -19.52 -9.61
CA PHE A 175 10.32 -20.19 -8.77
C PHE A 175 11.17 -19.17 -8.03
N ILE A 176 11.84 -19.61 -6.96
CA ILE A 176 12.83 -18.81 -6.24
C ILE A 176 14.22 -19.37 -6.54
N ASP A 177 15.10 -18.53 -7.09
CA ASP A 177 16.49 -18.86 -7.39
C ASP A 177 17.43 -17.84 -6.73
N ASP A 178 18.41 -18.33 -5.99
CA ASP A 178 19.36 -17.54 -5.17
C ASP A 178 18.73 -16.40 -4.34
N GLY A 179 17.51 -16.60 -3.84
CA GLY A 179 16.78 -15.58 -3.06
C GLY A 179 16.03 -14.53 -3.90
N TYR A 180 15.92 -14.73 -5.21
CA TYR A 180 15.18 -13.88 -6.14
C TYR A 180 14.01 -14.64 -6.79
N MET A 181 12.86 -13.96 -6.92
CA MET A 181 11.72 -14.45 -7.67
C MET A 181 12.05 -14.50 -9.17
N ASN A 182 11.87 -15.67 -9.78
CA ASN A 182 12.26 -16.01 -11.15
C ASN A 182 13.72 -15.65 -11.48
N GLY A 183 14.60 -15.60 -10.47
CA GLY A 183 16.00 -15.19 -10.61
C GLY A 183 16.23 -13.69 -10.87
N ILE A 184 15.18 -12.86 -10.74
CA ILE A 184 15.22 -11.44 -11.15
C ILE A 184 14.86 -10.50 -9.99
N LEU A 185 13.73 -10.73 -9.32
CA LEU A 185 13.17 -9.76 -8.36
C LEU A 185 13.45 -10.13 -6.91
N SER A 186 13.90 -9.17 -6.09
CA SER A 186 14.14 -9.37 -4.65
C SER A 186 12.86 -9.29 -3.79
N VAL A 187 11.72 -9.02 -4.43
CA VAL A 187 10.38 -8.96 -3.80
C VAL A 187 9.45 -9.95 -4.50
N THR A 188 8.44 -10.45 -3.77
CA THR A 188 7.44 -11.37 -4.34
C THR A 188 6.13 -10.70 -4.72
N ARG A 189 5.95 -9.44 -4.32
CA ARG A 189 4.75 -8.63 -4.61
C ARG A 189 5.16 -7.20 -4.93
N ALA A 190 4.56 -6.64 -5.97
CA ALA A 190 4.76 -5.26 -6.40
C ALA A 190 3.62 -4.84 -7.35
N LEU A 191 3.43 -3.53 -7.47
CA LEU A 191 2.68 -2.93 -8.57
C LEU A 191 3.59 -2.84 -9.81
N GLY A 192 3.06 -3.02 -11.01
CA GLY A 192 3.87 -3.09 -12.23
C GLY A 192 4.44 -4.49 -12.46
N ASP A 193 5.69 -4.61 -12.93
CA ASP A 193 6.34 -5.91 -13.25
C ASP A 193 5.46 -6.83 -14.11
N TRP A 194 4.78 -6.25 -15.10
CA TRP A 194 3.79 -6.95 -15.92
C TRP A 194 4.38 -8.06 -16.79
N ASP A 195 5.67 -7.97 -17.12
CA ASP A 195 6.40 -9.06 -17.78
C ASP A 195 6.50 -10.33 -16.89
N MET A 196 6.47 -10.17 -15.58
CA MET A 196 6.42 -11.26 -14.59
C MET A 196 5.00 -11.78 -14.33
N LYS A 197 3.97 -11.15 -14.89
CA LYS A 197 2.54 -11.44 -14.62
C LYS A 197 1.81 -12.20 -15.74
N LEU A 198 2.51 -12.65 -16.81
CA LEU A 198 1.88 -13.25 -18.00
C LEU A 198 1.75 -14.78 -18.00
N SER A 199 0.81 -15.25 -18.85
CA SER A 199 0.03 -16.50 -18.91
C SER A 199 0.74 -17.88 -18.98
N ARG A 200 2.04 -17.97 -18.63
CA ARG A 200 2.76 -19.25 -18.42
C ARG A 200 3.40 -19.37 -17.03
N GLY A 201 2.78 -18.75 -16.04
CA GLY A 201 3.16 -18.90 -14.64
C GLY A 201 2.67 -17.69 -13.86
N SER A 202 1.47 -17.84 -13.30
CA SER A 202 0.90 -17.09 -12.17
C SER A 202 -0.28 -16.19 -12.51
N ALA A 203 -1.43 -16.48 -11.88
CA ALA A 203 -2.41 -15.45 -11.63
C ALA A 203 -1.68 -14.33 -10.86
N SER A 204 -1.86 -13.09 -11.33
CA SER A 204 -1.24 -11.86 -10.84
C SER A 204 -0.88 -11.93 -9.35
N PRO A 205 0.37 -11.62 -8.93
CA PRO A 205 0.78 -11.69 -7.55
C PRO A 205 -0.20 -10.87 -6.72
N ASP A 206 -0.99 -11.63 -5.98
CA ASP A 206 -2.12 -11.18 -5.21
C ASP A 206 -1.68 -9.99 -4.37
N CYS A 207 -2.09 -8.78 -4.76
CA CYS A 207 -1.98 -7.57 -3.95
C CYS A 207 -2.96 -7.66 -2.77
N ARG A 208 -2.96 -8.79 -2.05
CA ARG A 208 -3.58 -8.89 -0.74
C ARG A 208 -2.75 -8.04 0.21
N ALA A 209 -3.12 -6.76 0.26
CA ALA A 209 -2.92 -5.91 1.39
C ALA A 209 -3.34 -6.68 2.65
N ARG A 210 -2.38 -6.94 3.55
CA ARG A 210 -2.71 -7.24 4.94
C ARG A 210 -3.12 -5.93 5.59
N ILE A 211 -4.33 -5.91 6.14
CA ILE A 211 -4.85 -4.77 6.87
C ILE A 211 -4.76 -5.05 8.34
N SER A 212 -3.87 -4.31 9.02
CA SER A 212 -3.84 -4.28 10.48
C SER A 212 -4.77 -3.16 10.95
N THR A 213 -5.80 -3.53 11.69
CA THR A 213 -6.73 -2.62 12.38
C THR A 213 -6.45 -2.68 13.88
N ASP A 214 -5.34 -2.11 14.36
CA ASP A 214 -5.10 -2.06 15.80
C ASP A 214 -5.13 -0.63 16.33
N CYS A 215 -6.34 -0.16 16.61
CA CYS A 215 -6.60 0.94 17.54
C CYS A 215 -7.79 0.55 18.43
N SER A 216 -7.77 -0.65 19.01
CA SER A 216 -8.67 -0.97 20.11
C SER A 216 -8.09 -0.34 21.36
N ASP A 217 -8.80 0.62 21.96
CA ASP A 217 -8.53 1.04 23.32
C ASP A 217 -8.67 -0.21 24.20
N GLY A 218 -7.54 -0.72 24.71
CA GLY A 218 -7.57 -1.63 25.86
C GLY A 218 -8.30 -0.90 26.98
N GLY A 219 -9.49 -1.39 27.32
CA GLY A 219 -10.36 -0.81 28.33
C GLY A 219 -9.68 -0.73 29.70
N GLU A 220 -10.03 0.37 30.40
CA GLU A 220 -9.88 0.72 31.83
C GLU A 220 -8.82 0.00 32.69
#